data_AF-Q17Z40-F1
#
_entry.id   AF-Q17Z40-F1
#
_cell.length_a   1.000
_cell.length_b   1.000
_cell.length_c   1.000
_cell.angle_alpha   90.00
_cell.angle_beta   90.00
_cell.angle_gamma   90.00
#
_symmetry.space_group_name_H-M   'P 1'
#
loop_
_entity.id
_entity.type
_entity.pdbx_description
1 polymer ?
#
loop_
_entity_poly.entity_id
_entity_poly.type
_entity_poly.pdbx_seq_one_letter_code
_entity_poly.pdbx_strand_id
1 'polypeptide(L)'
;MKVQRVDLSQYVNRVKSYDFDMIVGVMGQSSFLGNEQRFYFGSLSAKEKGTRNYADVSSKAVGDLIEKIINTKDYKEQLATIQAMDRVLL
;
A
#
# COMPACT_ATOMS: atom_id res chain seq x y z
N MET A 1 -13.79 -8.82 -19.76
CA MET A 1 -13.02 -9.26 -18.57
C MET A 1 -12.60 -10.72 -18.76
N LYS A 2 -11.30 -11.03 -18.77
CA LYS A 2 -10.78 -12.41 -18.89
C LYS A 2 -10.08 -12.78 -17.60
N VAL A 3 -10.50 -13.86 -16.96
CA VAL A 3 -9.83 -14.39 -15.76
C VAL A 3 -8.74 -15.37 -16.20
N GLN A 4 -7.51 -15.17 -15.75
CA GLN A 4 -6.38 -16.04 -16.01
C GLN A 4 -5.92 -16.69 -14.71
N ARG A 5 -5.98 -18.02 -14.64
CA ARG A 5 -5.37 -18.79 -13.56
C ARG A 5 -3.96 -19.19 -14.01
N VAL A 6 -2.98 -18.95 -13.15
CA VAL A 6 -1.57 -19.25 -13.39
C VAL A 6 -1.02 -20.01 -12.18
N ASP A 7 0.09 -20.71 -12.35
CA ASP A 7 0.80 -21.33 -11.23
C ASP A 7 1.46 -20.27 -10.33
N LEU A 8 1.95 -20.71 -9.16
CA LEU A 8 2.54 -19.81 -8.16
C LEU A 8 3.76 -19.05 -8.68
N SER A 9 4.62 -19.69 -9.47
CA SER A 9 5.86 -19.06 -9.96
C SER A 9 5.54 -17.95 -10.96
N GLN A 10 4.59 -18.19 -11.87
CA GLN A 10 4.06 -17.18 -12.77
C GLN A 10 3.39 -16.04 -12.01
N TYR A 11 2.54 -16.35 -11.02
CA TYR A 11 1.86 -15.32 -10.22
C TYR A 11 2.87 -14.40 -9.53
N VAL A 12 3.85 -14.97 -8.81
CA VAL A 12 4.85 -14.20 -8.07
C VAL A 12 5.67 -13.32 -9.02
N ASN A 13 6.10 -13.85 -10.17
CA ASN A 13 6.90 -13.07 -11.12
C ASN A 13 6.09 -11.92 -11.72
N ARG A 14 4.85 -12.17 -12.16
CA ARG A 14 3.97 -11.15 -12.74
C ARG A 14 3.59 -10.07 -11.73
N VAL A 15 3.26 -10.45 -10.48
CA VAL A 15 2.96 -9.49 -9.42
C VAL A 15 4.19 -8.63 -9.09
N LYS A 16 5.37 -9.24 -8.93
CA LYS A 16 6.61 -8.46 -8.68
C LYS A 16 6.97 -7.53 -9.82
N SER A 17 6.67 -7.91 -11.05
CA SER A 17 6.96 -7.10 -12.24
C SER A 17 5.85 -6.13 -12.63
N TYR A 18 4.74 -6.08 -11.89
CA TYR A 18 3.54 -5.29 -12.23
C TYR A 18 2.93 -5.65 -13.60
N ASP A 19 3.01 -6.93 -13.99
CA ASP A 19 2.43 -7.46 -15.23
C ASP A 19 1.03 -8.05 -15.00
N PHE A 20 0.08 -7.17 -14.68
CA PHE A 20 -1.32 -7.53 -14.48
C PHE A 20 -2.22 -6.30 -14.64
N ASP A 21 -3.46 -6.52 -15.09
CA ASP A 21 -4.49 -5.47 -15.05
C ASP A 21 -5.16 -5.40 -13.67
N MET A 22 -5.46 -6.57 -13.09
CA MET A 22 -6.11 -6.71 -11.78
C MET A 22 -5.74 -8.04 -11.13
N ILE A 23 -5.54 -8.02 -9.82
CA ILE A 23 -5.22 -9.21 -9.01
C ILE A 23 -6.07 -9.26 -7.75
N VAL A 24 -6.14 -10.43 -7.12
CA VAL A 24 -6.61 -10.56 -5.75
C VAL A 24 -5.40 -10.37 -4.83
N GLY A 25 -5.31 -9.20 -4.21
CA GLY A 25 -4.27 -8.87 -3.24
C GLY A 25 -4.81 -8.90 -1.81
N VAL A 26 -3.97 -9.31 -0.87
CA VAL A 26 -4.24 -9.16 0.57
C VAL A 26 -3.14 -8.30 1.16
N MET A 27 -3.53 -7.20 1.81
CA MET A 27 -2.63 -6.33 2.56
C MET A 27 -2.96 -6.47 4.04
N GLY A 28 -2.15 -7.25 4.77
CA GLY A 28 -2.27 -7.37 6.21
C GLY A 28 -1.90 -6.06 6.90
N GLN A 29 -2.77 -5.59 7.79
CA GLN A 29 -2.57 -4.39 8.59
C GLN A 29 -2.37 -4.79 10.07
N SER A 30 -1.47 -4.09 10.76
CA SER A 30 -1.28 -4.22 12.20
C SER A 30 -2.21 -3.26 12.95
N SER A 31 -2.38 -3.47 14.26
CA SER A 31 -3.03 -2.48 15.14
C SER A 31 -2.16 -1.24 15.40
N PHE A 32 -0.88 -1.30 15.03
CA PHE A 32 0.10 -0.23 15.17
C PHE A 32 0.74 0.03 13.82
N LEU A 33 0.13 0.90 13.03
CA LEU A 33 0.63 1.26 11.71
C LEU A 33 1.93 2.06 11.84
N GLY A 34 2.86 1.81 10.92
CA GLY A 34 4.18 2.42 10.91
C GLY A 34 4.81 2.48 9.52
N ASN A 35 6.11 2.16 9.46
CA ASN A 35 6.92 2.31 8.25
C ASN A 35 6.44 1.47 7.05
N GLU A 36 5.75 0.36 7.30
CA GLU A 36 5.20 -0.52 6.27
C GLU A 36 4.22 0.19 5.33
N GLN A 37 3.55 1.26 5.79
CA GLN A 37 2.65 2.04 4.95
C GLN A 37 3.37 2.71 3.77
N ARG A 38 4.67 3.06 3.91
CA ARG A 38 5.47 3.57 2.78
C ARG A 38 5.63 2.53 1.68
N PHE A 39 5.72 1.25 2.04
CA PHE A 39 5.87 0.13 1.11
C PHE A 39 4.54 -0.28 0.44
N TYR A 40 3.42 0.03 1.09
CA TYR A 40 2.07 -0.24 0.57
C TYR A 40 1.51 0.90 -0.27
N PHE A 41 1.78 2.16 0.09
CA PHE A 41 1.06 3.30 -0.49
C PHE A 41 1.95 4.51 -0.82
N GLY A 42 3.26 4.45 -0.57
CA GLY A 42 4.16 5.58 -0.80
C GLY A 42 4.51 5.77 -2.28
N SER A 43 4.63 7.01 -2.76
CA SER A 43 5.02 7.33 -4.14
C SER A 43 6.37 6.76 -4.58
N LEU A 44 7.30 6.48 -3.66
CA LEU A 44 8.55 5.78 -4.00
C LEU A 44 8.29 4.30 -4.32
N SER A 45 7.42 3.65 -3.53
CA SER A 45 7.08 2.23 -3.75
C SER A 45 6.34 1.98 -5.07
N ALA A 46 5.57 2.96 -5.55
CA ALA A 46 4.95 2.97 -6.88
C ALA A 46 5.97 2.89 -8.03
N LYS A 47 7.20 3.37 -7.82
CA LYS A 47 8.25 3.41 -8.85
C LYS A 47 9.15 2.18 -8.85
N GLU A 48 8.98 1.28 -7.88
CA GLU A 48 9.87 0.15 -7.66
C GLU A 48 9.15 -1.17 -7.91
N LYS A 49 9.81 -2.08 -8.65
CA LYS A 49 9.33 -3.44 -8.83
C LYS A 49 9.47 -4.24 -7.54
N GLY A 50 8.52 -5.14 -7.30
CA GLY A 50 8.54 -6.03 -6.15
C GLY A 50 8.04 -5.42 -4.85
N THR A 51 7.52 -4.19 -4.88
CA THR A 51 6.84 -3.62 -3.71
C THR A 51 5.44 -4.19 -3.54
N ARG A 52 4.76 -3.79 -2.46
CA ARG A 52 3.37 -4.15 -2.18
C ARG A 52 2.39 -3.03 -2.50
N ASN A 53 2.86 -1.98 -3.16
CA ASN A 53 1.99 -0.96 -3.71
C ASN A 53 1.37 -1.43 -5.02
N TYR A 54 0.54 -2.48 -4.93
CA TYR A 54 -0.07 -3.15 -6.08
C TYR A 54 -1.03 -2.25 -6.86
N ALA A 55 -1.55 -1.21 -6.21
CA ALA A 55 -2.49 -0.25 -6.78
C ALA A 55 -1.80 1.00 -7.35
N ASP A 56 -0.46 1.05 -7.36
CA ASP A 56 0.33 2.17 -7.89
C ASP A 56 -0.03 3.53 -7.27
N VAL A 57 -0.29 3.54 -5.95
CA VAL A 57 -0.64 4.75 -5.21
C VAL A 57 0.55 5.72 -5.21
N SER A 58 0.31 6.92 -5.76
CA SER A 58 1.29 8.01 -5.76
C SER A 58 0.59 9.35 -5.49
N SER A 59 0.23 9.57 -4.23
CA SER A 59 -0.48 10.77 -3.76
C SER A 59 0.31 11.50 -2.70
N LYS A 60 0.50 12.82 -2.88
CA LYS A 60 1.15 13.66 -1.86
C LYS A 60 0.38 13.62 -0.54
N ALA A 61 -0.95 13.65 -0.59
CA ALA A 61 -1.78 13.62 0.61
C ALA A 61 -1.58 12.31 1.41
N VAL A 62 -1.51 11.18 0.70
CA VAL A 62 -1.22 9.87 1.34
C VAL A 62 0.18 9.88 1.94
N GLY A 63 1.18 10.39 1.20
CA GLY A 63 2.55 10.54 1.70
C GLY A 63 2.63 11.37 2.99
N ASP A 64 1.97 12.54 3.02
CA ASP A 64 1.94 13.42 4.19
C ASP A 64 1.30 12.72 5.40
N LEU A 65 0.23 11.94 5.19
CA LEU A 65 -0.44 11.17 6.25
C LEU A 65 0.43 10.04 6.78
N ILE A 66 1.15 9.31 5.91
CA ILE A 66 2.10 8.27 6.31
C ILE A 66 3.19 8.85 7.22
N GLU A 67 3.79 9.97 6.82
CA GLU A 67 4.82 10.63 7.63
C GLU A 67 4.28 11.07 8.99
N LYS A 68 3.02 11.53 9.03
CA LYS A 68 2.37 11.90 10.29
C LYS A 68 2.10 10.69 11.20
N ILE A 69 1.64 9.56 10.65
CA ILE A 69 1.44 8.30 11.39
C ILE A 69 2.75 7.83 12.04
N ILE A 70 3.87 7.93 11.33
CA ILE A 70 5.18 7.44 11.76
C ILE A 70 5.80 8.33 12.84
N ASN A 71 5.59 9.64 12.77
CA ASN A 71 6.32 10.60 13.61
C ASN A 71 5.52 11.14 14.81
N THR A 72 4.19 10.97 14.85
CA THR A 72 3.40 11.47 15.98
C THR A 72 3.71 10.73 17.28
N LYS A 73 3.66 11.47 18.39
CA LYS A 73 3.86 10.95 19.75
C LYS A 73 2.56 10.89 20.55
N ASP A 74 1.47 11.42 20.00
CA ASP A 74 0.16 11.45 20.63
C ASP A 74 -0.76 10.42 19.98
N TYR A 75 -1.32 9.53 20.80
CA TYR A 75 -2.18 8.45 20.30
C TYR A 75 -3.46 8.97 19.66
N LYS A 76 -4.06 10.06 20.18
CA LYS A 76 -5.30 10.60 19.60
C LYS A 76 -5.03 11.18 18.22
N GLU A 77 -3.93 11.90 18.05
CA GLU A 77 -3.48 12.38 16.75
C GLU A 77 -3.15 11.23 15.80
N GLN A 78 -2.48 10.18 16.28
CA GLN A 78 -2.18 9.00 15.47
C GLN A 78 -3.46 8.34 14.95
N LEU A 79 -4.43 8.10 15.84
CA LEU A 79 -5.71 7.50 15.50
C LEU A 79 -6.48 8.36 14.48
N ALA A 80 -6.56 9.67 14.69
CA ALA A 80 -7.21 10.58 13.76
C ALA A 80 -6.52 10.57 12.38
N THR A 81 -5.19 10.47 12.35
CA THR A 81 -4.41 10.42 11.11
C THR A 81 -4.63 9.10 10.37
N ILE A 82 -4.67 7.96 11.07
CA ILE A 82 -4.99 6.65 10.50
C ILE A 82 -6.39 6.67 9.89
N GLN A 83 -7.38 7.20 10.61
CA GLN A 83 -8.75 7.34 10.11
C GLN A 83 -8.86 8.29 8.91
N ALA A 84 -8.00 9.32 8.84
CA ALA A 84 -7.93 10.18 7.67
C ALA A 84 -7.33 9.44 6.47
N MET A 85 -6.25 8.68 6.68
CA MET A 85 -5.62 7.86 5.63
C MET A 85 -6.59 6.81 5.08
N ASP A 86 -7.35 6.15 5.95
CA ASP A 86 -8.40 5.20 5.55
C ASP A 86 -9.42 5.85 4.59
N ARG A 87 -9.92 7.04 4.92
CA ARG A 87 -10.85 7.79 4.04
C ARG A 87 -10.24 8.24 2.72
N VAL A 88 -8.93 8.47 2.66
CA VAL A 88 -8.25 8.89 1.43
C VAL A 88 -7.98 7.71 0.50
N LEU A 89 -7.87 6.49 1.06
CA LEU A 89 -7.61 5.26 0.30
C LEU A 89 -8.90 4.56 -0.21
N LEU A 90 -10.07 4.92 0.32
CA LEU A 90 -11.38 4.42 -0.10
C LEU A 90 -11.99 5.27 -1.23
#